data_AF-A0A0J9YHH0-F1
#
_entry.id   AF-A0A0J9YHH0-F1
#
_cell.length_a   1.000
_cell.length_b   1.000
_cell.length_c   1.000
_cell.angle_alpha   90.00
_cell.angle_beta   90.00
_cell.angle_gamma   90.00
#
_symmetry.space_group_name_H-M   'P 1'
#
loop_
_entity.id
_entity.type
_entity.pdbx_description
1 polymer ?
#
loop_
_entity_poly.entity_id
_entity_poly.type
_entity_poly.pdbx_seq_one_letter_code
_entity_poly.pdbx_strand_id
1 'polypeptide(L)'
;MPYLDIYRPLNGHRRPTALSGRNILPHNNTLERIDRFSEVLETPAGKEKIFKLVQYFMRLVLIFKSVQPKPSPVDIWLSKFVVQISMFRNINELGDWLKPGLELIDKTEDSKTRFDIKYIKLWSQFWNSIFDDVYCVLKMQASPSKKWADDQANRFWLLNIWLSLYIEHVNLVQQQKEYDDLVKASTEKPCDDERANRLAKKRVFSLLNVLKLLCDMVFVSVEVFHLHVHKLFQVVPGLAAASLGTYKLLAKQ
;
A
#
# COMPACT_ATOMS: atom_id res chain seq x y z
N MET A 1 6.58 26.00 -12.31
CA MET A 1 6.07 24.61 -12.32
C MET A 1 6.34 24.00 -13.69
N PRO A 2 7.19 22.96 -13.77
CA PRO A 2 7.16 22.02 -14.88
C PRO A 2 7.22 20.58 -14.33
N TYR A 3 6.06 19.99 -14.08
CA TYR A 3 5.91 18.58 -13.74
C TYR A 3 4.74 18.07 -14.54
N LEU A 4 4.97 17.72 -15.81
CA LEU A 4 4.09 16.91 -16.66
C LEU A 4 4.78 16.76 -18.02
N ASP A 5 5.93 16.07 -18.03
CA ASP A 5 6.50 15.51 -19.25
C ASP A 5 6.72 14.02 -19.00
N ILE A 6 5.60 13.33 -18.78
CA ILE A 6 5.54 11.89 -18.64
C ILE A 6 5.24 11.40 -20.06
N TYR A 7 6.23 10.78 -20.72
CA TYR A 7 6.23 10.34 -22.12
C TYR A 7 6.58 11.39 -23.18
N ARG A 8 7.87 11.72 -23.29
CA ARG A 8 8.46 11.97 -24.61
C ARG A 8 9.19 10.71 -25.08
N PRO A 9 8.60 9.89 -25.98
CA PRO A 9 9.34 8.81 -26.60
C PRO A 9 10.47 9.39 -27.45
N LEU A 10 11.71 9.05 -27.11
CA LEU A 10 12.85 9.18 -28.00
C LEU A 10 12.73 8.06 -29.03
N ASN A 11 12.12 8.31 -30.19
CA ASN A 11 12.46 7.57 -31.41
C ASN A 11 11.94 8.26 -32.67
N GLY A 12 12.91 8.75 -33.45
CA GLY A 12 12.74 9.08 -34.86
C GLY A 12 12.50 7.81 -35.68
N HIS A 13 11.84 8.03 -36.81
CA HIS A 13 11.44 7.06 -37.82
C HIS A 13 12.41 5.90 -38.08
N ARG A 14 11.88 4.67 -38.05
CA ARG A 14 12.09 3.65 -39.10
C ARG A 14 11.05 2.52 -38.96
N ARG A 15 10.16 2.37 -39.95
CA ARG A 15 9.44 1.10 -40.20
C ARG A 15 10.41 0.13 -40.89
N PRO A 16 10.21 -1.18 -40.69
CA PRO A 16 10.14 -2.05 -41.86
C PRO A 16 8.90 -2.94 -41.87
N THR A 17 8.55 -3.28 -43.10
CA THR A 17 7.43 -4.05 -43.62
C THR A 17 7.50 -5.56 -43.36
N ALA A 18 6.31 -6.14 -43.15
CA ALA A 18 5.80 -7.46 -43.56
C ALA A 18 6.69 -8.71 -43.46
N LEU A 19 6.23 -9.73 -42.71
CA LEU A 19 5.86 -11.05 -43.24
C LEU A 19 5.35 -12.01 -42.15
N SER A 20 4.47 -12.90 -42.61
CA SER A 20 4.07 -14.18 -42.01
C SER A 20 2.87 -14.16 -41.06
N GLY A 21 1.70 -14.36 -41.66
CA GLY A 21 0.49 -14.80 -40.98
C GLY A 21 0.71 -16.14 -40.30
N ARG A 22 0.81 -16.12 -38.98
CA ARG A 22 0.32 -17.20 -38.13
C ARG A 22 -0.92 -16.67 -37.44
N ASN A 23 -1.99 -17.45 -37.48
CA ASN A 23 -3.16 -17.27 -36.64
C ASN A 23 -2.71 -17.29 -35.17
N ILE A 24 -2.42 -16.12 -34.61
CA ILE A 24 -2.33 -15.92 -33.16
C ILE A 24 -3.78 -15.75 -32.72
N LEU A 25 -4.44 -16.87 -32.42
CA LEU A 25 -5.60 -16.82 -31.54
C LEU A 25 -5.20 -16.02 -30.29
N PRO A 26 -5.99 -15.04 -29.83
CA PRO A 26 -5.65 -14.28 -28.64
C PRO A 26 -5.68 -15.23 -27.45
N HIS A 27 -4.50 -15.75 -27.07
CA HIS A 27 -4.35 -16.64 -25.94
C HIS A 27 -4.63 -15.84 -24.67
N ASN A 28 -5.87 -15.90 -24.20
CA ASN A 28 -6.31 -15.83 -22.81
C ASN A 28 -5.60 -14.87 -21.82
N ASN A 29 -5.41 -13.60 -22.20
CA ASN A 29 -5.09 -12.53 -21.25
C ASN A 29 -6.02 -12.50 -20.02
N THR A 30 -7.25 -13.00 -20.16
CA THR A 30 -8.23 -13.09 -19.06
C THR A 30 -7.92 -14.23 -18.10
N LEU A 31 -7.56 -15.42 -18.59
CA LEU A 31 -7.21 -16.54 -17.69
C LEU A 31 -5.92 -16.24 -16.94
N GLU A 32 -4.90 -15.70 -17.60
CA GLU A 32 -3.66 -15.28 -16.94
C GLU A 32 -3.88 -14.18 -15.89
N ARG A 33 -4.92 -13.35 -16.05
CA ARG A 33 -5.30 -12.35 -15.03
C ARG A 33 -6.04 -12.99 -13.87
N ILE A 34 -6.88 -13.98 -14.13
CA ILE A 34 -7.61 -14.73 -13.10
C ILE A 34 -6.64 -15.58 -12.28
N ASP A 35 -5.69 -16.26 -12.94
CA ASP A 35 -4.67 -17.08 -12.27
C ASP A 35 -3.80 -16.23 -11.35
N ARG A 36 -3.31 -15.08 -11.84
CA ARG A 36 -2.59 -14.10 -10.99
C ARG A 36 -3.42 -13.60 -9.82
N PHE A 37 -4.70 -13.32 -10.03
CA PHE A 37 -5.58 -12.91 -8.95
C PHE A 37 -5.76 -14.02 -7.91
N SER A 38 -5.86 -15.28 -8.36
CA SER A 38 -5.91 -16.46 -7.50
C SER A 38 -4.63 -16.59 -6.66
N GLU A 39 -3.46 -16.46 -7.28
CA GLU A 39 -2.17 -16.51 -6.57
C GLU A 39 -2.05 -15.42 -5.51
N VAL A 40 -2.46 -14.18 -5.83
CA VAL A 40 -2.48 -13.10 -4.83
C VAL A 40 -3.42 -13.44 -3.68
N LEU A 41 -4.61 -13.98 -3.97
CA LEU A 41 -5.60 -14.39 -2.97
C LEU A 41 -5.11 -15.51 -2.06
N GLU A 42 -4.14 -16.32 -2.46
CA GLU A 42 -3.58 -17.36 -1.61
C GLU A 42 -2.63 -16.80 -0.54
N THR A 43 -1.94 -15.70 -0.86
CA THR A 43 -1.00 -15.07 0.07
C THR A 43 -1.72 -14.36 1.23
N PRO A 44 -1.19 -14.44 2.48
CA PRO A 44 -1.75 -13.68 3.61
C PRO A 44 -1.86 -12.17 3.33
N ALA A 45 -0.83 -11.61 2.69
CA ALA A 45 -0.79 -10.19 2.33
C ALA A 45 -1.81 -9.80 1.24
N GLY A 46 -2.13 -10.70 0.30
CA GLY A 46 -3.16 -10.44 -0.70
C GLY A 46 -4.57 -10.52 -0.13
N LYS A 47 -4.83 -11.51 0.74
CA LYS A 47 -6.10 -11.62 1.49
C LYS A 47 -6.37 -10.34 2.27
N GLU A 48 -5.40 -9.89 3.07
CA GLU A 48 -5.48 -8.65 3.87
C GLU A 48 -5.96 -7.46 3.03
N LYS A 49 -5.29 -7.20 1.90
CA LYS A 49 -5.60 -6.04 1.05
C LYS A 49 -6.94 -6.14 0.36
N ILE A 50 -7.32 -7.33 -0.10
CA ILE A 50 -8.61 -7.57 -0.75
C ILE A 50 -9.74 -7.40 0.26
N PHE A 51 -9.62 -7.97 1.46
CA PHE A 51 -10.60 -7.76 2.53
C PHE A 51 -10.70 -6.29 2.93
N LYS A 52 -9.58 -5.58 3.00
CA LYS A 52 -9.57 -4.14 3.24
C LYS A 52 -10.31 -3.38 2.13
N LEU A 53 -10.07 -3.71 0.86
CA LEU A 53 -10.77 -3.13 -0.29
C LEU A 53 -12.29 -3.33 -0.20
N VAL A 54 -12.73 -4.57 0.05
CA VAL A 54 -14.15 -4.92 0.22
C VAL A 54 -14.76 -4.15 1.40
N GLN A 55 -14.06 -4.11 2.54
CA GLN A 55 -14.51 -3.38 3.73
C GLN A 55 -14.76 -1.90 3.45
N TYR A 56 -13.80 -1.20 2.83
CA TYR A 56 -13.94 0.24 2.56
C TYR A 56 -14.96 0.53 1.47
N PHE A 57 -15.10 -0.36 0.47
CA PHE A 57 -16.14 -0.23 -0.54
C PHE A 57 -17.54 -0.34 0.10
N MET A 58 -17.75 -1.32 0.99
CA MET A 58 -19.01 -1.47 1.71
C MET A 58 -19.29 -0.29 2.65
N ARG A 59 -18.27 0.26 3.32
CA ARG A 59 -18.41 1.51 4.10
C ARG A 59 -18.84 2.68 3.23
N LEU A 60 -18.32 2.78 2.02
CA LEU A 60 -18.68 3.84 1.07
C LEU A 60 -20.16 3.72 0.66
N VAL A 61 -20.61 2.50 0.33
CA VAL A 61 -22.03 2.23 0.03
C VAL A 61 -22.93 2.63 1.21
N LEU A 62 -22.56 2.27 2.44
CA LEU A 62 -23.31 2.64 3.65
C LEU A 62 -23.39 4.15 3.85
N ILE A 63 -22.32 4.90 3.56
CA ILE A 63 -22.34 6.37 3.64
C ILE A 63 -23.34 6.93 2.63
N PHE A 64 -23.33 6.49 1.38
CA PHE A 64 -24.28 6.99 0.38
C PHE A 64 -25.74 6.62 0.70
N LYS A 65 -25.99 5.45 1.28
CA LYS A 65 -27.33 5.04 1.72
C LYS A 65 -27.78 5.71 3.01
N SER A 66 -26.86 6.18 3.86
CA SER A 66 -27.18 6.89 5.11
C SER A 66 -27.90 8.23 4.91
N VAL A 67 -28.00 8.70 3.67
CA VAL A 67 -28.86 9.83 3.27
C VAL A 67 -30.35 9.50 3.44
N GLN A 68 -30.73 8.22 3.48
CA GLN A 68 -32.12 7.81 3.69
C GLN A 68 -32.51 7.82 5.17
N PRO A 69 -33.73 8.28 5.52
CA PRO A 69 -34.15 8.54 6.90
C PRO A 69 -34.36 7.28 7.75
N LYS A 70 -34.48 6.09 7.14
CA LYS A 70 -34.61 4.82 7.87
C LYS A 70 -33.63 3.78 7.30
N PRO A 71 -32.73 3.22 8.12
CA PRO A 71 -31.85 2.16 7.66
C PRO A 71 -32.66 0.90 7.35
N SER A 72 -32.44 0.33 6.17
CA SER A 72 -33.05 -0.96 5.80
C SER A 72 -32.40 -2.11 6.61
N PRO A 73 -33.06 -3.27 6.75
CA PRO A 73 -32.46 -4.46 7.35
C PRO A 73 -31.11 -4.85 6.70
N VAL A 74 -30.99 -4.62 5.39
CA VAL A 74 -29.77 -4.84 4.62
C VAL A 74 -28.64 -3.90 5.07
N ASP A 75 -28.94 -2.65 5.37
CA ASP A 75 -27.93 -1.68 5.84
C ASP A 75 -27.40 -2.05 7.23
N ILE A 76 -28.30 -2.52 8.11
CA ILE A 76 -27.92 -3.02 9.43
C ILE A 76 -27.03 -4.26 9.29
N TRP A 77 -27.41 -5.22 8.44
CA TRP A 77 -26.61 -6.40 8.16
C TRP A 77 -25.23 -6.04 7.59
N LEU A 78 -25.19 -5.15 6.58
CA LEU A 78 -23.95 -4.73 5.93
C LEU A 78 -23.01 -4.01 6.90
N SER A 79 -23.55 -3.17 7.78
CA SER A 79 -22.76 -2.49 8.82
C SER A 79 -22.09 -3.48 9.78
N LYS A 80 -22.80 -4.54 10.18
CA LYS A 80 -22.24 -5.63 11.01
C LYS A 80 -21.19 -6.41 10.23
N PHE A 81 -21.46 -6.72 8.97
CA PHE A 81 -20.54 -7.45 8.10
C PHE A 81 -19.21 -6.71 7.91
N VAL A 82 -19.25 -5.38 7.70
CA VAL A 82 -18.05 -4.53 7.64
C VAL A 82 -17.20 -4.62 8.91
N VAL A 83 -17.83 -4.65 10.09
CA VAL A 83 -17.12 -4.80 11.37
C VAL A 83 -16.48 -6.19 11.47
N GLN A 84 -17.19 -7.23 11.02
CA GLN A 84 -16.67 -8.61 11.04
C GLN A 84 -15.50 -8.81 10.07
N ILE A 85 -15.53 -8.21 8.87
CA ILE A 85 -14.37 -8.23 7.95
C ILE A 85 -13.16 -7.57 8.60
N SER A 86 -13.36 -6.42 9.26
CA SER A 86 -12.27 -5.75 9.97
C SER A 86 -11.69 -6.62 11.07
N MET A 87 -12.53 -7.32 11.84
CA MET A 87 -12.07 -8.26 12.87
C MET A 87 -11.32 -9.43 12.27
N PHE A 88 -11.84 -10.04 11.19
CA PHE A 88 -11.20 -11.14 10.49
C PHE A 88 -9.80 -10.76 9.99
N ARG A 89 -9.64 -9.54 9.45
CA ARG A 89 -8.34 -9.02 9.02
C ARG A 89 -7.35 -8.92 10.19
N ASN A 90 -7.78 -8.32 11.30
CA ASN A 90 -6.93 -8.20 12.49
C ASN A 90 -6.56 -9.57 13.08
N ILE A 91 -7.45 -10.57 13.00
CA ILE A 91 -7.16 -11.94 13.43
C ILE A 91 -6.12 -12.61 12.53
N ASN A 92 -6.19 -12.40 11.22
CA ASN A 92 -5.21 -12.95 10.27
C ASN A 92 -3.81 -12.32 10.42
N GLU A 93 -3.74 -11.11 10.96
CA GLU A 93 -2.49 -10.38 11.25
C GLU A 93 -1.96 -10.67 12.67
N LEU A 94 -2.65 -11.50 13.47
CA LEU A 94 -2.18 -11.84 14.83
C LEU A 94 -0.78 -12.48 14.77
N GLY A 95 0.12 -11.98 15.62
CA GLY A 95 1.49 -12.45 15.69
C GLY A 95 2.41 -11.87 14.62
N ASP A 96 1.95 -10.92 13.78
CA ASP A 96 2.81 -10.30 12.77
C ASP A 96 3.99 -9.53 13.38
N TRP A 97 3.95 -9.19 14.67
CA TRP A 97 5.08 -8.61 15.41
C TRP A 97 6.32 -9.52 15.46
N LEU A 98 6.17 -10.84 15.27
CA LEU A 98 7.29 -11.78 15.26
C LEU A 98 8.28 -11.45 14.14
N LYS A 99 7.80 -11.02 12.97
CA LYS A 99 8.66 -10.67 11.82
C LYS A 99 9.60 -9.50 12.14
N PRO A 100 9.12 -8.30 12.53
CA PRO A 100 10.01 -7.22 12.91
C PRO A 100 10.80 -7.55 14.18
N GLY A 101 10.28 -8.39 15.08
CA GLY A 101 11.01 -8.86 16.26
C GLY A 101 12.26 -9.67 15.92
N LEU A 102 12.14 -10.63 15.00
CA LEU A 102 13.29 -11.40 14.50
C LEU A 102 14.27 -10.51 13.74
N GLU A 103 13.78 -9.62 12.87
CA GLU A 103 14.65 -8.66 12.16
C GLU A 103 15.41 -7.71 13.10
N LEU A 104 14.84 -7.38 14.26
CA LEU A 104 15.51 -6.58 15.30
C LEU A 104 16.62 -7.37 15.97
N ILE A 105 16.38 -8.65 16.28
CA ILE A 105 17.38 -9.54 16.88
C ILE A 105 18.55 -9.70 15.92
N ASP A 106 18.28 -10.05 14.66
CA ASP A 106 19.32 -10.24 13.63
C ASP A 106 20.20 -8.99 13.46
N LYS A 107 19.58 -7.80 13.42
CA LYS A 107 20.33 -6.53 13.30
C LYS A 107 21.09 -6.12 14.55
N THR A 108 20.69 -6.63 15.71
CA THR A 108 21.38 -6.33 16.98
C THR A 108 22.62 -7.21 17.13
N GLU A 109 22.59 -8.43 16.58
CA GLU A 109 23.77 -9.31 16.52
C GLU A 109 24.85 -8.79 15.57
N ASP A 110 24.46 -8.06 14.52
CA ASP A 110 25.40 -7.34 13.65
C ASP A 110 26.09 -6.19 14.39
N SER A 111 27.31 -6.42 14.88
CA SER A 111 28.21 -5.47 15.60
C SER A 111 28.43 -4.07 14.97
N LYS A 112 27.87 -3.78 13.80
CA LYS A 112 27.90 -2.48 13.11
C LYS A 112 26.52 -1.81 13.02
N THR A 113 25.58 -2.09 13.94
CA THR A 113 24.27 -1.44 13.95
C THR A 113 24.42 0.07 14.12
N ARG A 114 24.40 0.81 13.00
CA ARG A 114 24.19 2.25 13.03
C ARG A 114 22.71 2.48 13.28
N PHE A 115 22.40 3.35 14.25
CA PHE A 115 21.05 3.88 14.48
C PHE A 115 20.60 4.72 13.29
N ASP A 116 20.27 4.06 12.18
CA ASP A 116 19.73 4.65 10.97
C ASP A 116 18.19 4.72 11.07
N ILE A 117 17.57 5.57 10.26
CA ILE A 117 16.12 5.76 10.21
C ILE A 117 15.37 4.46 9.91
N LYS A 118 15.99 3.54 9.17
CA LYS A 118 15.45 2.19 8.92
C LYS A 118 15.35 1.35 10.19
N TYR A 119 16.27 1.52 11.13
CA TYR A 119 16.26 0.84 12.42
C TYR A 119 15.15 1.40 13.32
N ILE A 120 15.01 2.73 13.37
CA ILE A 120 13.92 3.41 14.09
C ILE A 120 12.55 2.98 13.55
N LYS A 121 12.43 2.90 12.21
CA LYS A 121 11.22 2.40 11.56
C LYS A 121 10.90 0.96 11.97
N LEU A 122 11.90 0.10 12.03
CA LEU A 122 11.69 -1.30 12.41
C LEU A 122 11.18 -1.43 13.85
N TRP A 123 11.73 -0.65 14.79
CA TRP A 123 11.22 -0.55 16.15
C TRP A 123 9.76 -0.05 16.21
N SER A 124 9.45 0.98 15.43
CA SER A 124 8.09 1.51 15.36
C SER A 124 7.10 0.50 14.74
N GLN A 125 7.54 -0.33 13.79
CA GLN A 125 6.74 -1.43 13.23
C GLN A 125 6.50 -2.55 14.25
N PHE A 126 7.52 -2.90 15.03
CA PHE A 126 7.41 -3.88 16.11
C PHE A 126 6.36 -3.47 17.13
N TRP A 127 6.47 -2.24 17.67
CA TRP A 127 5.50 -1.74 18.65
C TRP A 127 4.09 -1.58 18.09
N ASN A 128 3.95 -1.08 16.86
CA ASN A 128 2.65 -1.01 16.19
C ASN A 128 1.97 -2.38 16.14
N SER A 129 2.70 -3.41 15.70
CA SER A 129 2.16 -4.77 15.56
C SER A 129 1.77 -5.38 16.91
N ILE A 130 2.53 -5.13 17.98
CA ILE A 130 2.16 -5.55 19.34
C ILE A 130 0.86 -4.88 19.79
N PHE A 131 0.73 -3.56 19.58
CA PHE A 131 -0.48 -2.85 20.00
C PHE A 131 -1.71 -3.26 19.17
N ASP A 132 -1.54 -3.59 17.88
CA ASP A 132 -2.62 -4.14 17.04
C ASP A 132 -3.11 -5.50 17.56
N ASP A 133 -2.20 -6.39 17.98
CA ASP A 133 -2.54 -7.67 18.61
C ASP A 133 -3.27 -7.47 19.94
N VAL A 134 -2.75 -6.60 20.80
CA VAL A 134 -3.37 -6.26 22.09
C VAL A 134 -4.78 -5.68 21.86
N TYR A 135 -4.94 -4.78 20.88
CA TYR A 135 -6.24 -4.25 20.49
C TYR A 135 -7.18 -5.37 20.02
N CYS A 136 -6.72 -6.27 19.15
CA CYS A 136 -7.49 -7.40 18.65
C CYS A 136 -8.04 -8.26 19.81
N VAL A 137 -7.17 -8.65 20.74
CA VAL A 137 -7.55 -9.46 21.92
C VAL A 137 -8.54 -8.72 22.81
N LEU A 138 -8.27 -7.46 23.14
CA LEU A 138 -9.16 -6.65 23.98
C LEU A 138 -10.52 -6.41 23.31
N LYS A 139 -10.55 -6.31 21.98
CA LYS A 139 -11.79 -6.16 21.21
C LYS A 139 -12.63 -7.43 21.23
N MET A 140 -12.01 -8.61 21.14
CA MET A 140 -12.70 -9.91 21.29
C MET A 140 -13.28 -10.08 22.70
N GLN A 141 -12.57 -9.61 23.73
CA GLN A 141 -13.03 -9.64 25.12
C GLN A 141 -14.01 -8.51 25.47
N ALA A 142 -14.38 -7.65 24.52
CA ALA A 142 -15.19 -6.45 24.73
C ALA A 142 -14.67 -5.54 25.86
N SER A 143 -13.35 -5.54 26.12
CA SER A 143 -12.72 -4.79 27.21
C SER A 143 -12.78 -3.27 26.99
N PRO A 144 -13.00 -2.45 28.03
CA PRO A 144 -12.97 -0.99 27.92
C PRO A 144 -11.60 -0.46 27.52
N SER A 145 -10.52 -1.18 27.87
CA SER A 145 -9.14 -0.79 27.57
C SER A 145 -8.78 -0.89 26.09
N LYS A 146 -9.65 -1.46 25.24
CA LYS A 146 -9.41 -1.56 23.80
C LYS A 146 -9.12 -0.20 23.15
N LYS A 147 -9.75 0.88 23.63
CA LYS A 147 -9.52 2.22 23.08
C LYS A 147 -8.08 2.69 23.29
N TRP A 148 -7.51 2.41 24.46
CA TRP A 148 -6.12 2.77 24.74
C TRP A 148 -5.15 2.05 23.81
N ALA A 149 -5.37 0.75 23.56
CA ALA A 149 -4.54 -0.03 22.65
C ALA A 149 -4.67 0.47 21.18
N ASP A 150 -5.90 0.79 20.75
CA ASP A 150 -6.19 1.38 19.44
C ASP A 150 -5.45 2.73 19.26
N ASP A 151 -5.51 3.59 20.28
CA ASP A 151 -4.84 4.89 20.27
C ASP A 151 -3.31 4.74 20.17
N GLN A 152 -2.71 3.75 20.87
CA GLN A 152 -1.26 3.49 20.74
C GLN A 152 -0.90 2.93 19.37
N ALA A 153 -1.65 1.93 18.87
CA ALA A 153 -1.43 1.34 17.56
C ALA A 153 -1.44 2.43 16.46
N ASN A 154 -2.45 3.30 16.49
CA ASN A 154 -2.59 4.41 15.54
C ASN A 154 -1.45 5.44 15.61
N ARG A 155 -0.92 5.73 16.80
CA ARG A 155 0.25 6.63 16.96
C ARG A 155 1.51 6.04 16.34
N PHE A 156 1.79 4.76 16.59
CA PHE A 156 2.93 4.08 15.97
C PHE A 156 2.73 3.87 14.47
N TRP A 157 1.49 3.66 14.01
CA TRP A 157 1.18 3.62 12.59
C TRP A 157 1.45 4.97 11.92
N LEU A 158 1.03 6.09 12.52
CA LEU A 158 1.35 7.43 12.03
C LEU A 158 2.87 7.67 11.97
N LEU A 159 3.61 7.28 13.01
CA LEU A 159 5.08 7.35 13.01
C LEU A 159 5.69 6.50 11.88
N ASN A 160 5.20 5.27 11.68
CA ASN A 160 5.62 4.39 10.59
C ASN A 160 5.40 5.03 9.21
N ILE A 161 4.29 5.74 9.02
CA ILE A 161 4.00 6.46 7.77
C ILE A 161 4.99 7.60 7.57
N TRP A 162 5.24 8.43 8.59
CA TRP A 162 6.22 9.52 8.51
C TRP A 162 7.62 9.02 8.14
N LEU A 163 8.10 7.98 8.83
CA LEU A 163 9.41 7.38 8.54
C LEU A 163 9.45 6.77 7.12
N SER A 164 8.35 6.15 6.69
CA SER A 164 8.25 5.57 5.33
C SER A 164 8.24 6.64 4.24
N LEU A 165 7.56 7.76 4.46
CA LEU A 165 7.56 8.90 3.53
C LEU A 165 8.95 9.52 3.41
N TYR A 166 9.66 9.68 4.54
CA TYR A 166 11.04 10.17 4.49
C TYR A 166 11.95 9.23 3.69
N ILE A 167 11.88 7.91 3.96
CA ILE A 167 12.67 6.92 3.22
C ILE A 167 12.33 6.96 1.72
N GLU A 168 11.06 7.02 1.34
CA GLU A 168 10.65 7.13 -0.06
C GLU A 168 11.08 8.45 -0.71
N HIS A 169 11.07 9.55 0.04
CA HIS A 169 11.58 10.83 -0.44
C HIS A 169 13.07 10.73 -0.79
N VAL A 170 13.88 10.16 0.11
CA VAL A 170 15.31 9.92 -0.16
C VAL A 170 15.50 9.01 -1.38
N ASN A 171 14.70 7.94 -1.50
CA ASN A 171 14.75 7.04 -2.65
C ASN A 171 14.40 7.74 -3.96
N LEU A 172 13.38 8.62 -3.98
CA LEU A 172 12.98 9.37 -5.17
C LEU A 172 14.05 10.37 -5.59
N VAL A 173 14.68 11.07 -4.64
CA VAL A 173 15.80 11.97 -4.91
C VAL A 173 16.98 11.19 -5.51
N GLN A 174 17.29 10.01 -4.95
CA GLN A 174 18.37 9.16 -5.47
C GLN A 174 18.06 8.63 -6.89
N GLN A 175 16.82 8.20 -7.13
CA GLN A 175 16.39 7.75 -8.46
C GLN A 175 16.42 8.87 -9.50
N GLN A 176 16.13 10.12 -9.10
CA GLN A 176 16.25 11.27 -9.99
C GLN A 176 17.71 11.51 -10.38
N LYS A 177 18.64 11.46 -9.41
CA LYS A 177 20.08 11.57 -9.69
C LYS A 177 20.56 10.47 -10.64
N GLU A 178 20.18 9.22 -10.38
CA GLU A 178 20.50 8.08 -11.27
C GLU A 178 19.97 8.28 -12.69
N TYR A 179 18.78 8.88 -12.84
CA TYR A 179 18.22 9.19 -14.15
C TYR A 179 19.00 10.28 -14.86
N ASP A 180 19.35 11.37 -14.15
CA ASP A 180 20.12 12.48 -14.70
C ASP A 180 21.52 12.03 -15.15
N ASP A 181 22.14 11.12 -14.40
CA ASP A 181 23.43 10.52 -14.77
C ASP A 181 23.32 9.63 -16.02
N LEU A 182 22.23 8.88 -16.17
CA LEU A 182 21.96 8.09 -17.38
C LEU A 182 21.75 8.97 -18.61
N VAL A 183 21.01 10.07 -18.47
CA VAL A 183 20.81 11.02 -19.58
C VAL A 183 22.15 11.63 -20.02
N LYS A 184 23.01 12.03 -19.07
CA LYS A 184 24.36 12.52 -19.39
C LYS A 184 25.24 11.47 -20.06
N ALA A 185 25.19 10.23 -19.60
CA ALA A 185 25.94 9.13 -20.22
C ALA A 185 25.43 8.80 -21.64
N SER A 186 24.13 8.97 -21.90
CA SER A 186 23.52 8.72 -23.21
C SER A 186 23.91 9.72 -24.29
N THR A 187 24.39 10.91 -23.92
CA THR A 187 25.02 11.86 -24.85
C THR A 187 26.38 11.39 -25.35
N GLU A 188 27.04 10.46 -24.65
CA GLU A 188 28.38 9.95 -24.99
C GLU A 188 28.37 8.54 -25.59
N LYS A 189 27.34 7.72 -25.28
CA LYS A 189 27.17 6.33 -25.76
C LYS A 189 25.70 6.02 -26.03
N PRO A 190 25.35 5.08 -26.93
CA PRO A 190 23.97 4.67 -27.15
C PRO A 190 23.31 4.27 -25.81
N CYS A 191 22.13 4.85 -25.57
CA CYS A 191 21.38 4.72 -24.32
C CYS A 191 21.04 3.26 -24.02
N ASP A 192 21.30 2.81 -22.79
CA ASP A 192 20.80 1.52 -22.30
C ASP A 192 19.30 1.65 -21.99
N ASP A 193 18.48 1.46 -23.03
CA ASP A 193 17.02 1.55 -22.99
C ASP A 193 16.41 0.62 -21.92
N GLU A 194 17.04 -0.51 -21.62
CA GLU A 194 16.56 -1.46 -20.61
C GLU A 194 16.74 -0.88 -19.20
N ARG A 195 17.91 -0.29 -18.92
CA ARG A 195 18.17 0.39 -17.64
C ARG A 195 17.29 1.62 -17.45
N ALA A 196 17.06 2.41 -18.49
CA ALA A 196 16.16 3.55 -18.44
C ALA A 196 14.71 3.12 -18.12
N ASN A 197 14.21 2.07 -18.79
CA ASN A 197 12.87 1.52 -18.54
C ASN A 197 12.73 0.94 -17.12
N ARG A 198 13.75 0.24 -16.61
CA ARG A 198 13.76 -0.27 -15.22
C ARG A 198 13.67 0.86 -14.20
N LEU A 199 14.41 1.94 -14.41
CA LEU A 199 14.41 3.09 -13.51
C LEU A 199 13.08 3.84 -13.55
N ALA A 200 12.51 4.04 -14.75
CA ALA A 200 11.19 4.63 -14.92
C ALA A 200 10.10 3.80 -14.19
N LYS A 201 10.11 2.48 -14.36
CA LYS A 201 9.18 1.57 -13.66
C LYS A 201 9.36 1.71 -12.14
N LYS A 202 10.60 1.65 -11.63
CA LYS A 202 10.91 1.79 -10.20
C LYS A 202 10.35 3.10 -9.63
N ARG A 203 10.52 4.21 -10.35
CA ARG A 203 10.01 5.53 -9.97
C ARG A 203 8.49 5.59 -9.90
N VAL A 204 7.80 5.03 -10.90
CA VAL A 204 6.32 4.92 -10.89
C VAL A 204 5.85 4.17 -9.64
N PHE A 205 6.49 3.04 -9.30
CA PHE A 205 6.16 2.29 -8.09
C PHE A 205 6.45 3.05 -6.79
N SER A 206 7.52 3.85 -6.72
CA SER A 206 7.79 4.73 -5.58
C SER A 206 6.74 5.83 -5.45
N LEU A 207 6.32 6.47 -6.56
CA LEU A 207 5.25 7.49 -6.54
C LEU A 207 3.91 6.90 -6.10
N LEU A 208 3.54 5.70 -6.58
CA LEU A 208 2.35 4.99 -6.11
C LEU A 208 2.43 4.67 -4.61
N ASN A 209 3.64 4.36 -4.11
CA ASN A 209 3.86 4.13 -2.68
C ASN A 209 3.67 5.40 -1.86
N VAL A 210 4.20 6.54 -2.33
CA VAL A 210 4.00 7.85 -1.69
C VAL A 210 2.53 8.22 -1.67
N LEU A 211 1.82 8.10 -2.80
CA LEU A 211 0.39 8.38 -2.86
C LEU A 211 -0.40 7.52 -1.86
N LYS A 212 -0.10 6.22 -1.80
CA LYS A 212 -0.70 5.31 -0.82
C LYS A 212 -0.42 5.77 0.62
N LEU A 213 0.82 6.10 0.94
CA LEU A 213 1.22 6.57 2.27
C LEU A 213 0.55 7.89 2.66
N LEU A 214 0.33 8.80 1.71
CA LEU A 214 -0.43 10.03 1.94
C LEU A 214 -1.91 9.74 2.24
N CYS A 215 -2.51 8.78 1.53
CA CYS A 215 -3.86 8.32 1.85
C CYS A 215 -3.95 7.69 3.25
N ASP A 216 -3.00 6.81 3.59
CA ASP A 216 -2.89 6.22 4.93
C ASP A 216 -2.67 7.31 6.00
N MET A 217 -1.88 8.35 5.70
CA MET A 217 -1.63 9.50 6.59
C MET A 217 -2.91 10.25 6.90
N VAL A 218 -3.70 10.62 5.88
CA VAL A 218 -4.99 11.29 6.08
C VAL A 218 -5.91 10.43 6.93
N PHE A 219 -5.97 9.13 6.63
CA PHE A 219 -6.79 8.17 7.36
C PHE A 219 -6.47 8.16 8.86
N VAL A 220 -5.22 7.87 9.22
CA VAL A 220 -4.81 7.70 10.61
C VAL A 220 -4.77 9.02 11.37
N SER A 221 -4.51 10.15 10.69
CA SER A 221 -4.48 11.46 11.33
C SER A 221 -5.84 11.85 11.91
N VAL A 222 -6.95 11.47 11.26
CA VAL A 222 -8.29 11.70 11.81
C VAL A 222 -8.48 10.97 13.14
N GLU A 223 -7.95 9.75 13.27
CA GLU A 223 -8.06 8.93 14.48
C GLU A 223 -7.14 9.44 15.60
N VAL A 224 -5.85 9.68 15.28
CA VAL A 224 -4.83 10.14 16.26
C VAL A 224 -5.14 11.51 16.84
N PHE A 225 -5.62 12.45 16.02
CA PHE A 225 -5.95 13.80 16.47
C PHE A 225 -7.42 13.96 16.88
N HIS A 226 -8.20 12.87 16.86
CA HIS A 226 -9.63 12.87 17.18
C HIS A 226 -10.42 13.96 16.44
N LEU A 227 -10.15 14.13 15.14
CA LEU A 227 -10.77 15.16 14.34
C LEU A 227 -12.23 14.81 14.01
N HIS A 228 -13.13 15.74 14.27
CA HIS A 228 -14.56 15.59 13.98
C HIS A 228 -14.87 15.94 12.52
N VAL A 229 -14.38 15.12 11.59
CA VAL A 229 -14.60 15.29 10.15
C VAL A 229 -15.66 14.32 9.62
N HIS A 230 -16.20 14.62 8.44
CA HIS A 230 -17.15 13.73 7.78
C HIS A 230 -16.50 12.37 7.48
N LYS A 231 -17.24 11.27 7.64
CA LYS A 231 -16.74 9.88 7.47
C LYS A 231 -16.11 9.62 6.09
N LEU A 232 -16.48 10.40 5.07
CA LEU A 232 -15.85 10.34 3.74
C LEU A 232 -14.34 10.62 3.77
N PHE A 233 -13.87 11.51 4.65
CA PHE A 233 -12.45 11.83 4.79
C PHE A 233 -11.61 10.66 5.31
N GLN A 234 -12.23 9.64 5.90
CA GLN A 234 -11.57 8.39 6.23
C GLN A 234 -11.83 7.32 5.16
N VAL A 235 -13.07 7.15 4.72
CA VAL A 235 -13.43 6.05 3.82
C VAL A 235 -12.80 6.17 2.44
N VAL A 236 -12.74 7.39 1.87
CA VAL A 236 -12.17 7.58 0.52
C VAL A 236 -10.66 7.37 0.52
N PRO A 237 -9.86 7.97 1.42
CA PRO A 237 -8.43 7.66 1.50
C PRO A 237 -8.15 6.19 1.84
N GLY A 238 -8.94 5.58 2.74
CA GLY A 238 -8.81 4.15 3.07
C GLY A 238 -9.05 3.25 1.85
N LEU A 239 -10.06 3.56 1.04
CA LEU A 239 -10.34 2.85 -0.21
C LEU A 239 -9.24 3.05 -1.25
N ALA A 240 -8.75 4.28 -1.41
CA ALA A 240 -7.66 4.60 -2.32
C ALA A 240 -6.37 3.86 -1.94
N ALA A 241 -6.00 3.86 -0.67
CA ALA A 241 -4.82 3.15 -0.16
C ALA A 241 -4.94 1.62 -0.37
N ALA A 242 -6.13 1.03 -0.13
CA ALA A 242 -6.39 -0.38 -0.38
C ALA A 242 -6.31 -0.72 -1.87
N SER A 243 -6.87 0.13 -2.73
CA SER A 243 -6.83 -0.02 -4.20
C SER A 243 -5.40 0.02 -4.72
N LEU A 244 -4.63 1.04 -4.32
CA LEU A 244 -3.20 1.17 -4.68
C LEU A 244 -2.38 0.00 -4.15
N GLY A 245 -2.65 -0.43 -2.91
CA GLY A 245 -2.00 -1.58 -2.30
C GLY A 245 -2.23 -2.89 -3.03
N THR A 246 -3.47 -3.10 -3.51
CA THR A 246 -3.89 -4.30 -4.27
C THR A 246 -3.30 -4.27 -5.68
N TYR A 247 -3.40 -3.12 -6.37
CA TYR A 247 -2.77 -2.92 -7.68
C TYR A 247 -1.26 -3.22 -7.64
N LYS A 248 -0.58 -2.75 -6.59
CA LYS A 248 0.86 -3.00 -6.42
C LYS A 248 1.18 -4.49 -6.26
N LEU A 249 0.31 -5.30 -5.66
CA LEU A 249 0.55 -6.75 -5.59
C LEU A 249 0.38 -7.40 -6.97
N LEU A 250 -0.72 -7.10 -7.66
CA LEU A 250 -1.02 -7.65 -8.97
C LEU A 250 0.00 -7.25 -10.05
N ALA A 251 0.64 -6.08 -9.89
CA ALA A 251 1.63 -5.58 -10.84
C ALA A 251 3.08 -5.99 -10.54
N LYS A 252 3.35 -6.62 -9.38
CA LYS A 252 4.70 -7.01 -8.94
C LYS A 252 4.99 -8.50 -9.14
N GLN A 253 3.96 -9.31 -9.39
CA GLN A 253 4.05 -10.67 -9.94
C GLN A 253 4.16 -10.61 -11.47
#